data_AF-A0A6I1W1U7-F1
#
_entry.id   AF-A0A6I1W1U7-F1
#
_cell.length_a   1.000
_cell.length_b   1.000
_cell.length_c   1.000
_cell.angle_alpha   90.00
_cell.angle_beta   90.00
_cell.angle_gamma   90.00
#
_symmetry.space_group_name_H-M   'P 1'
#
loop_
_entity.id
_entity.type
_entity.pdbx_description
1 polymer ?
#
loop_
_entity_poly.entity_id
_entity_poly.type
_entity_poly.pdbx_seq_one_letter_code
_entity_poly.pdbx_strand_id
1 'polypeptide(L)'
;VSITAFRQDYAKDARSALDHFDTLFRSHRTEPELSGRVGITAPHAIGRRFLIPFLQPLAAAHPDLQFDLRLEDQMTDAVEAHIDIGIRVGVIRDRRYV
;
A
#
# COMPACT_ATOMS: atom_id res chain seq x y z
N VAL A 1 -2.84 24.80 -38.73
CA VAL A 1 -1.89 25.10 -37.63
C VAL A 1 -0.63 24.30 -37.91
N SER A 2 0.45 24.96 -38.32
CA SER A 2 1.68 24.30 -38.78
C SER A 2 2.37 23.59 -37.62
N ILE A 3 2.48 22.27 -37.73
CA ILE A 3 3.17 21.40 -36.78
C ILE A 3 4.66 21.56 -37.11
N THR A 4 5.33 22.51 -36.46
CA THR A 4 6.74 22.80 -36.69
C THR A 4 7.60 21.63 -36.22
N ALA A 5 8.59 21.24 -37.04
CA ALA A 5 9.56 20.17 -36.78
C ALA A 5 10.16 20.20 -35.37
N PHE A 6 10.35 21.39 -34.81
CA PHE A 6 10.73 21.62 -33.41
C PHE A 6 9.89 20.85 -32.39
N ARG A 7 8.56 20.81 -32.56
CA ARG A 7 7.66 20.13 -31.62
C ARG A 7 7.77 18.61 -31.72
N GLN A 8 8.13 18.10 -32.90
CA GLN A 8 8.27 16.68 -33.19
C GLN A 8 9.59 16.15 -32.64
N ASP A 9 10.67 16.93 -32.77
CA ASP A 9 11.97 16.61 -32.16
C ASP A 9 11.91 16.76 -30.64
N TYR A 10 11.30 17.83 -30.13
CA TYR A 10 11.10 18.01 -28.68
C TYR A 10 10.26 16.88 -28.05
N ALA A 11 9.25 16.37 -28.75
CA ALA A 11 8.47 15.23 -28.26
C ALA A 11 9.28 13.93 -28.24
N LYS A 12 10.21 13.73 -29.18
CA LYS A 12 11.15 12.59 -29.16
C LYS A 12 12.11 12.71 -27.98
N ASP A 13 12.69 13.89 -27.78
CA ASP A 13 13.65 14.14 -26.70
C ASP A 13 12.99 13.98 -25.33
N ALA A 14 11.80 14.55 -25.13
CA ALA A 14 11.03 14.41 -23.90
C ALA A 14 10.67 12.94 -23.63
N ARG A 15 10.32 12.18 -24.67
CA ARG A 15 9.98 10.76 -24.51
C ARG A 15 11.20 9.92 -24.17
N SER A 16 12.34 10.19 -24.81
CA SER A 16 13.59 9.51 -24.51
C SER A 16 14.09 9.80 -23.09
N ALA A 17 13.87 11.03 -22.58
CA ALA A 17 14.15 11.39 -21.20
C ALA A 17 13.25 10.66 -20.20
N LEU A 18 11.94 10.54 -20.49
CA LEU A 18 11.00 9.78 -19.66
C LEU A 18 11.32 8.28 -19.65
N ASP A 19 11.65 7.70 -20.80
CA ASP A 19 12.04 6.29 -20.91
C ASP A 19 13.35 6.00 -20.14
N HIS A 20 14.32 6.91 -20.20
CA HIS A 20 15.53 6.84 -19.37
C HIS A 20 15.20 6.91 -17.88
N PHE A 21 14.32 7.82 -17.47
CA PHE A 21 13.88 7.95 -16.10
C PHE A 21 13.21 6.65 -15.63
N ASP A 22 12.23 6.14 -16.38
CA ASP A 22 11.55 4.88 -16.09
C ASP A 22 12.52 3.69 -15.99
N THR A 23 13.57 3.66 -16.83
CA THR A 23 14.59 2.61 -16.80
C THR A 23 15.42 2.67 -15.52
N LEU A 24 15.80 3.86 -15.05
CA LEU A 24 16.50 4.05 -13.78
C LEU A 24 15.66 3.61 -12.57
N PHE A 25 14.35 3.83 -12.60
CA PHE A 25 13.46 3.37 -11.52
C PHE A 25 13.15 1.87 -11.60
N ARG A 26 13.11 1.29 -12.80
CA ARG A 26 12.94 -0.15 -13.01
C ARG A 26 14.17 -0.95 -12.60
N SER A 27 15.38 -0.43 -12.81
CA SER A 27 16.62 -1.10 -12.38
C SER A 27 16.80 -1.13 -10.86
N HIS A 28 16.14 -0.22 -10.13
CA HIS A 28 16.05 -0.25 -8.67
C HIS A 28 14.85 -1.07 -8.14
N ARG A 29 14.03 -1.63 -9.03
CA ARG A 29 13.01 -2.63 -8.69
C ARG A 29 13.65 -4.02 -8.67
N THR A 30 14.61 -4.22 -7.77
CA THR A 30 14.65 -5.52 -7.08
C THR A 30 13.28 -5.70 -6.45
N GLU A 31 12.66 -6.88 -6.44
CA GLU A 31 11.40 -7.08 -5.70
C GLU A 31 11.62 -6.47 -4.31
N PRO A 32 10.96 -5.34 -3.97
CA PRO A 32 11.34 -4.61 -2.78
C PRO A 32 11.08 -5.56 -1.61
N GLU A 33 12.12 -5.85 -0.84
CA GLU A 33 11.94 -6.59 0.41
C GLU A 33 10.84 -5.89 1.20
N LEU A 34 9.79 -6.66 1.51
CA LEU A 34 8.62 -6.14 2.22
C LEU A 34 9.10 -5.60 3.56
N SER A 35 8.96 -4.28 3.75
CA SER A 35 9.51 -3.55 4.88
C SER A 35 8.59 -2.39 5.26
N GLY A 36 8.68 -1.95 6.51
CA GLY A 36 7.89 -0.86 7.05
C GLY A 36 6.76 -1.34 7.97
N ARG A 37 5.86 -0.41 8.33
CA ARG A 37 4.77 -0.65 9.29
C ARG A 37 3.44 -0.83 8.56
N VAL A 38 2.65 -1.80 8.99
CA VAL A 38 1.26 -1.98 8.57
C VAL A 38 0.35 -1.95 9.79
N GLY A 39 -0.50 -0.92 9.91
CA GLY A 39 -1.53 -0.80 10.93
C GLY A 39 -2.80 -1.54 10.55
N ILE A 40 -3.26 -2.47 11.39
CA ILE A 40 -4.45 -3.29 11.16
C ILE A 40 -5.37 -3.20 12.36
N THR A 41 -6.65 -2.91 12.12
CA THR A 41 -7.71 -3.05 13.14
C THR A 41 -8.67 -4.18 12.79
N ALA A 42 -9.10 -4.94 13.80
CA ALA A 42 -10.05 -6.04 13.63
C ALA A 42 -10.80 -6.36 14.94
N PRO A 43 -11.98 -7.00 14.90
CA PRO A 43 -12.62 -7.57 16.08
C PRO A 43 -11.70 -8.58 16.79
N HIS A 44 -11.78 -8.66 18.11
CA HIS A 44 -10.92 -9.54 18.92
C HIS A 44 -10.96 -11.00 18.45
N ALA A 45 -12.17 -11.51 18.19
CA ALA A 45 -12.37 -12.88 17.75
C ALA A 45 -11.67 -13.16 16.42
N ILE A 46 -11.74 -12.21 15.47
CA ILE A 46 -11.12 -12.36 14.15
C ILE A 46 -9.61 -12.22 14.24
N GLY A 47 -9.14 -11.22 14.98
CA GLY A 47 -7.72 -10.97 15.20
C GLY A 47 -6.98 -12.18 15.73
N ARG A 48 -7.49 -12.76 16.83
CA ARG A 48 -6.84 -13.92 17.47
C ARG A 48 -6.99 -15.20 16.69
N ARG A 49 -8.17 -15.45 16.09
CA ARG A 49 -8.46 -16.73 15.45
C ARG A 49 -7.86 -16.86 14.06
N PHE A 50 -7.79 -15.76 13.31
CA PHE A 50 -7.45 -15.79 11.88
C PHE A 50 -6.25 -14.90 11.53
N LEU A 51 -6.21 -13.66 12.02
CA LEU A 51 -5.18 -12.71 11.58
C LEU A 51 -3.80 -13.03 12.16
N ILE A 52 -3.68 -13.22 13.47
CA ILE A 52 -2.38 -13.53 14.08
C ILE A 52 -1.74 -14.79 13.45
N PRO A 53 -2.45 -15.93 13.31
CA PRO A 53 -1.88 -17.11 12.66
C PRO A 53 -1.48 -16.89 11.21
N PHE A 54 -2.21 -16.05 10.47
CA PHE A 54 -1.91 -15.73 9.08
C PHE A 54 -0.69 -14.80 8.94
N LEU A 55 -0.54 -13.84 9.86
CA LEU A 55 0.55 -12.85 9.83
C LEU A 55 1.87 -13.38 10.39
N GLN A 56 1.82 -14.39 11.27
CA GLN A 56 3.03 -14.99 11.87
C GLN A 56 4.06 -15.48 10.83
N PRO A 57 3.69 -16.29 9.82
CA PRO A 57 4.62 -16.70 8.78
C PRO A 57 5.17 -15.52 7.97
N LEU A 58 4.35 -14.50 7.73
CA LEU A 58 4.73 -13.32 6.96
C LEU A 58 5.74 -12.45 7.71
N ALA A 59 5.52 -12.23 9.01
CA ALA A 59 6.46 -11.53 9.89
C ALA A 59 7.79 -12.30 10.05
N ALA A 60 7.74 -13.64 10.04
CA ALA A 60 8.95 -14.47 10.09
C ALA A 60 9.75 -14.43 8.77
N ALA A 61 9.07 -14.37 7.63
CA ALA A 61 9.69 -14.28 6.31
C ALA A 61 10.23 -12.86 6.01
N HIS A 62 9.66 -11.82 6.61
CA HIS A 62 10.02 -10.43 6.40
C HIS A 62 10.19 -9.68 7.73
N PRO A 63 11.37 -9.76 8.38
CA PRO A 63 11.61 -9.17 9.71
C PRO A 63 11.47 -7.65 9.75
N ASP A 64 11.68 -6.98 8.60
CA ASP A 64 11.54 -5.53 8.47
C ASP A 64 10.08 -5.08 8.30
N LEU A 65 9.14 -6.02 8.15
CA LEU A 65 7.71 -5.78 8.09
C LEU A 65 7.09 -5.90 9.49
N GLN A 66 6.65 -4.78 10.04
CA GLN A 66 6.05 -4.70 11.38
C GLN A 66 4.53 -4.53 11.30
N PHE A 67 3.79 -5.41 11.98
CA PHE A 67 2.34 -5.32 12.10
C PHE A 67 1.95 -4.66 13.42
N ASP A 68 1.24 -3.53 13.36
CA ASP A 68 0.54 -2.96 14.52
C ASP A 68 -0.91 -3.42 14.51
N LEU A 69 -1.26 -4.31 15.44
CA LEU A 69 -2.60 -4.89 15.53
C LEU A 69 -3.40 -4.22 16.65
N ARG A 70 -4.47 -3.51 16.27
CA ARG A 70 -5.46 -2.95 17.19
C ARG A 70 -6.73 -3.78 17.17
N LEU A 71 -6.81 -4.72 18.10
CA LEU A 71 -7.96 -5.60 18.23
C LEU A 71 -9.03 -4.94 19.09
N GLU A 72 -10.09 -4.46 18.46
CA GLU A 72 -11.12 -3.64 19.09
C GLU A 72 -12.48 -3.94 18.44
N ASP A 73 -13.52 -4.10 19.27
CA ASP A 73 -14.87 -4.41 18.81
C ASP A 73 -15.71 -3.13 18.54
N GLN A 74 -15.23 -1.96 18.97
CA GLN A 74 -15.87 -0.66 18.70
C GLN A 74 -15.13 0.11 17.59
N MET A 75 -15.83 1.06 16.96
CA MET A 75 -15.23 1.94 15.94
C MET A 75 -14.35 2.99 16.64
N THR A 76 -13.04 2.79 16.58
CA THR A 76 -12.07 3.86 16.87
C THR A 76 -11.79 4.63 15.59
N ASP A 77 -11.65 5.94 15.71
CA ASP A 77 -11.37 6.85 14.60
C ASP A 77 -10.08 6.40 13.89
N ALA A 78 -10.22 5.95 12.63
CA ALA A 78 -9.14 5.32 11.88
C ALA A 78 -8.04 6.32 11.49
N VAL A 79 -8.33 7.63 11.53
CA VAL A 79 -7.45 8.68 11.02
C VAL A 79 -6.29 8.98 11.97
N GLU A 80 -6.52 8.93 13.28
CA GLU A 80 -5.47 9.21 14.29
C GLU A 80 -4.53 8.00 14.51
N ALA A 81 -4.99 6.80 14.11
CA ALA A 81 -4.39 5.53 14.48
C ALA A 81 -3.37 4.95 13.47
N HIS A 82 -3.10 5.62 12.35
CA HIS A 82 -2.25 5.11 11.26
C HIS A 82 -2.67 3.69 10.82
N ILE A 83 -3.96 3.52 10.55
CA ILE A 83 -4.55 2.24 10.13
C ILE A 83 -4.55 2.17 8.61
N ASP A 84 -3.85 1.17 8.08
CA ASP A 84 -3.83 0.85 6.65
C ASP A 84 -4.96 -0.13 6.29
N ILE A 85 -5.32 -1.03 7.21
CA ILE A 85 -6.31 -2.10 6.96
C ILE A 85 -7.34 -2.17 8.10
N GLY A 86 -8.62 -1.99 7.76
CA GLY A 86 -9.75 -2.19 8.68
C GLY A 86 -10.54 -3.45 8.35
N ILE A 87 -10.56 -4.42 9.27
CA ILE A 87 -11.35 -5.64 9.15
C ILE A 87 -12.56 -5.52 10.07
N ARG A 88 -13.76 -5.74 9.54
CA ARG A 88 -15.03 -5.66 10.28
C ARG A 88 -15.92 -6.84 9.87
N VAL A 89 -16.78 -7.28 10.79
CA VAL A 89 -17.72 -8.39 10.56
C VAL A 89 -19.13 -7.91 10.84
N GLY A 90 -20.04 -8.15 9.91
CA GLY A 90 -21.43 -7.69 9.99
C GLY A 90 -21.85 -6.95 8.73
N VAL A 91 -23.10 -6.48 8.71
CA VAL A 91 -23.65 -5.72 7.57
C VAL A 91 -23.10 -4.31 7.61
N ILE A 92 -22.28 -3.94 6.62
CA ILE A 92 -21.79 -2.57 6.45
C ILE A 92 -22.98 -1.69 6.05
N ARG A 93 -23.54 -0.96 7.02
CA ARG A 93 -24.52 0.10 6.75
C ARG A 93 -23.75 1.37 6.41
N ASP A 94 -23.75 1.69 5.12
CA ASP A 94 -23.24 2.91 4.49
C ASP A 94 -21.71 2.97 4.22
N ARG A 95 -21.37 3.22 2.95
CA ARG A 95 -20.00 3.31 2.39
C ARG A 95 -19.71 4.79 2.12
N ARG A 96 -19.31 5.54 3.14
CA ARG A 96 -18.93 6.95 2.97
C ARG A 96 -17.65 7.33 3.70
N TYR A 97 -16.61 6.51 3.63
CA TYR A 97 -15.26 6.95 4.00
C TYR A 97 -14.24 6.22 3.10
N VAL A 98 -13.65 6.99 2.17
CA VAL A 98 -12.29 6.82 1.65
C VAL A 98 -11.61 8.16 1.89
#